data_AF-A0A0F3LEU9-F1
#
_entry.id   AF-A0A0F3LEU9-F1
#
_cell.length_a   1.000
_cell.length_b   1.000
_cell.length_c   1.000
_cell.angle_alpha   90.00
_cell.angle_beta   90.00
_cell.angle_gamma   90.00
#
_symmetry.space_group_name_H-M   'P 1'
#
loop_
_entity.id
_entity.type
_entity.pdbx_description
1 polymer ?
#
loop_
_entity_poly.entity_id
_entity_poly.type
_entity_poly.pdbx_seq_one_letter_code
_entity_poly.pdbx_strand_id
1 'polypeptide(L)'
;MNEIDSRTSGDRRPGIIICAYDGDDDGWDLVEDLSGEIWSPSGARAVPIAAADPDELASTLAARLGSGECRAVLLVGRTQKGAGFRVQMRAENRTLDYKHRLSSTGPGVARTTAPVADMVRALTAAGLQADASSDIEEDAGSYILYRVLSDLPDGPLTPSIGLLRAPAPANEAAVRKGVKAAASAMASHLTPLPRVG
;
A
#
# COMPACT_ATOMS: atom_id res chain seq x y z
N MET A 1 27.25 10.41 -31.15
CA MET A 1 26.05 9.69 -31.64
C MET A 1 25.66 8.77 -30.50
N ASN A 2 24.70 9.20 -29.69
CA ASN A 2 24.48 8.68 -28.34
C ASN A 2 23.85 7.27 -28.36
N GLU A 3 24.50 6.34 -27.66
CA GLU A 3 23.86 5.17 -27.04
C GLU A 3 22.82 5.68 -26.04
N ILE A 4 21.55 5.67 -26.43
CA ILE A 4 20.44 5.89 -25.52
C ILE A 4 19.92 4.50 -25.12
N ASP A 5 20.48 4.04 -24.00
CA ASP A 5 19.84 3.30 -22.92
C ASP A 5 18.76 2.27 -23.27
N SER A 6 19.21 1.05 -23.59
CA SER A 6 18.39 -0.15 -23.69
C SER A 6 18.17 -0.86 -22.34
N ARG A 7 18.45 -0.22 -21.19
CA ARG A 7 18.35 -0.85 -19.85
C ARG A 7 16.98 -0.79 -19.19
N THR A 8 16.05 0.02 -19.69
CA THR A 8 14.70 0.16 -19.11
C THR A 8 13.72 -0.96 -19.51
N SER A 9 14.09 -1.83 -20.44
CA SER A 9 13.23 -2.92 -20.96
C SER A 9 13.42 -4.28 -20.26
N GLY A 10 14.26 -4.35 -19.21
CA GLY A 10 14.69 -5.62 -18.60
C GLY A 10 14.05 -6.00 -17.25
N ASP A 11 13.59 -5.03 -16.45
CA ASP A 11 13.08 -5.33 -15.11
C ASP A 11 11.63 -5.83 -15.16
N ARG A 12 11.46 -7.14 -15.01
CA ARG A 12 10.16 -7.84 -15.06
C ARG A 12 9.50 -7.98 -13.70
N ARG A 13 10.11 -7.44 -12.64
CA ARG A 13 9.54 -7.51 -11.30
C ARG A 13 8.22 -6.72 -11.27
N PRO A 14 7.15 -7.27 -10.69
CA PRO A 14 5.89 -6.56 -10.51
C PRO A 14 6.06 -5.30 -9.66
N GLY A 15 5.22 -4.30 -9.92
CA GLY A 15 5.29 -3.02 -9.22
C GLY A 15 4.57 -3.10 -7.89
N ILE A 16 5.19 -2.60 -6.82
CA ILE A 16 4.54 -2.34 -5.55
C ILE A 16 4.57 -0.84 -5.29
N ILE A 17 3.39 -0.24 -5.15
CA ILE A 17 3.26 1.16 -4.74
C ILE A 17 3.27 1.17 -3.20
N ILE A 18 4.12 1.99 -2.61
CA ILE A 18 4.12 2.27 -1.17
C ILE A 18 3.74 3.74 -1.03
N CYS A 19 2.59 4.01 -0.41
CA CYS A 19 1.99 5.34 -0.41
C CYS A 19 1.66 5.78 1.01
N ALA A 20 2.37 6.79 1.51
CA ALA A 20 1.92 7.56 2.65
C ALA A 20 0.81 8.52 2.19
N TYR A 21 -0.41 8.31 2.69
CA TYR A 21 -1.57 9.13 2.30
C TYR A 21 -1.79 10.34 3.23
N ASP A 22 -1.14 10.35 4.39
CA ASP A 22 -1.18 11.46 5.33
C ASP A 22 -0.01 12.40 4.99
N GLY A 23 -0.30 13.48 4.26
CA GLY A 23 0.69 14.37 3.66
C GLY A 23 1.39 15.30 4.64
N ASP A 24 0.98 15.32 5.91
CA ASP A 24 1.55 16.21 6.94
C ASP A 24 2.83 15.64 7.60
N ASP A 25 3.23 14.39 7.31
CA ASP A 25 4.54 13.84 7.69
C ASP A 25 5.59 14.24 6.62
N ASP A 26 5.69 15.56 6.38
CA ASP A 26 6.68 16.20 5.53
C ASP A 26 8.09 15.97 6.13
N GLY A 27 8.77 14.92 5.66
CA GLY A 27 10.17 14.74 6.07
C GLY A 27 10.94 13.62 5.42
N TRP A 28 10.31 12.49 5.07
CA TRP A 28 11.11 11.32 4.66
C TRP A 28 10.42 10.43 3.64
N ASP A 29 11.16 10.09 2.59
CA ASP A 29 10.80 8.99 1.71
C ASP A 29 10.92 7.67 2.51
N LEU A 30 9.77 7.12 2.90
CA LEU A 30 9.62 5.84 3.62
C LEU A 30 10.23 4.66 2.86
N VAL A 31 10.52 4.87 1.57
CA VAL A 31 11.09 3.93 0.64
C VAL A 31 12.56 4.26 0.34
N GLU A 32 13.06 5.47 0.57
CA GLU A 32 14.48 5.76 0.39
C GLU A 32 15.30 5.14 1.54
N ASP A 33 16.45 4.54 1.20
CA ASP A 33 17.41 3.99 2.16
C ASP A 33 18.53 4.98 2.52
N LEU A 34 18.28 6.28 2.32
CA LEU A 34 19.26 7.37 2.48
C LEU A 34 20.39 7.35 1.43
N SER A 35 20.27 6.54 0.38
CA SER A 35 21.23 6.49 -0.73
C SER A 35 20.90 7.42 -1.91
N GLY A 36 19.74 8.08 -1.91
CA GLY A 36 19.18 8.75 -3.08
C GLY A 36 18.41 7.83 -4.03
N GLU A 37 18.35 6.52 -3.75
CA GLU A 37 17.58 5.53 -4.53
C GLU A 37 16.37 4.97 -3.77
N ILE A 38 15.30 4.72 -4.51
CA ILE A 38 14.08 4.10 -3.99
C ILE A 38 14.37 2.62 -3.69
N TRP A 39 14.28 2.22 -2.42
CA TRP A 39 14.41 0.82 -2.03
C TRP A 39 13.30 -0.03 -2.66
N SER A 40 13.68 -1.18 -3.20
CA SER A 40 12.73 -2.17 -3.72
C SER A 40 12.83 -3.47 -2.92
N PRO A 41 11.72 -4.07 -2.45
CA PRO A 41 11.76 -5.38 -1.83
C PRO A 41 12.17 -6.45 -2.86
N SER A 42 12.79 -7.53 -2.39
CA SER A 42 13.14 -8.66 -3.25
C SER A 42 11.90 -9.19 -3.97
N GLY A 43 11.99 -9.34 -5.29
CA GLY A 43 10.89 -9.85 -6.12
C GLY A 43 9.89 -8.79 -6.60
N ALA A 44 9.98 -7.53 -6.17
CA ALA A 44 9.17 -6.42 -6.70
C ALA A 44 10.04 -5.19 -7.00
N ARG A 45 9.48 -4.21 -7.71
CA ARG A 45 10.05 -2.86 -7.82
C ARG A 45 9.13 -1.88 -7.10
N ALA A 46 9.70 -1.03 -6.27
CA ALA A 46 8.93 0.05 -5.68
C ALA A 46 8.60 1.10 -6.75
N VAL A 47 7.37 1.57 -6.77
CA VAL A 47 6.90 2.62 -7.68
C VAL A 47 6.49 3.83 -6.84
N PRO A 48 7.17 4.98 -7.00
CA PRO A 48 6.82 6.17 -6.25
C PRO A 48 5.47 6.71 -6.72
N ILE A 49 4.68 7.20 -5.77
CA ILE A 49 3.48 7.98 -6.03
C ILE A 49 3.51 9.19 -5.10
N ALA A 50 3.21 10.37 -5.65
CA ALA A 50 3.08 11.56 -4.83
C ALA A 50 1.81 11.46 -3.97
N ALA A 51 1.86 12.03 -2.77
CA ALA A 51 0.65 12.32 -2.02
C ALA A 51 -0.22 13.29 -2.84
N ALA A 52 -1.53 13.08 -2.78
CA ALA A 52 -2.53 13.89 -3.45
C ALA A 52 -3.80 13.90 -2.58
N ASP A 53 -4.80 14.67 -3.01
CA ASP A 53 -6.14 14.59 -2.43
C ASP A 53 -6.62 13.11 -2.41
N PRO A 54 -7.31 12.65 -1.34
CA PRO A 54 -7.71 11.25 -1.22
C PRO A 54 -8.49 10.70 -2.42
N ASP A 55 -9.29 11.52 -3.10
CA ASP A 55 -10.05 11.10 -4.27
C ASP A 55 -9.20 10.92 -5.51
N GLU A 56 -8.27 11.84 -5.74
CA GLU A 56 -7.31 11.78 -6.83
C GLU A 56 -6.33 10.62 -6.62
N LEU A 57 -5.86 10.44 -5.38
CA LEU A 57 -4.96 9.37 -4.99
C LEU A 57 -5.59 8.00 -5.22
N ALA A 58 -6.82 7.78 -4.73
CA ALA A 58 -7.53 6.51 -4.93
C ALA A 58 -7.71 6.19 -6.43
N SER A 59 -8.08 7.18 -7.23
CA SER A 59 -8.26 7.03 -8.68
C SER A 59 -6.95 6.69 -9.40
N THR A 60 -5.85 7.35 -8.99
CA THR A 60 -4.52 7.09 -9.55
C THR A 60 -4.03 5.69 -9.21
N LEU A 61 -4.23 5.23 -7.97
CA LEU A 61 -3.87 3.88 -7.53
C LEU A 61 -4.65 2.82 -8.30
N ALA A 62 -5.98 2.99 -8.44
CA ALA A 62 -6.82 2.07 -9.21
C ALA A 62 -6.38 1.99 -10.68
N ALA A 63 -6.07 3.13 -11.32
CA ALA A 63 -5.59 3.17 -12.70
C ALA A 63 -4.24 2.44 -12.88
N ARG A 64 -3.30 2.62 -11.93
CA ARG A 64 -1.98 1.94 -11.95
C ARG A 64 -2.09 0.43 -11.74
N LEU A 65 -3.07 -0.02 -10.95
CA LEU A 65 -3.37 -1.45 -10.81
C LEU A 65 -4.06 -2.00 -12.07
N GLY A 66 -4.98 -1.24 -12.65
CA GLY A 66 -5.71 -1.59 -13.87
C GLY A 66 -4.82 -1.70 -15.12
N SER A 67 -3.73 -0.94 -15.19
CA SER A 67 -2.74 -1.06 -16.28
C SER A 67 -1.93 -2.36 -16.22
N GLY A 68 -1.92 -3.05 -15.08
CA GLY A 68 -1.15 -4.27 -14.85
C GLY A 68 0.34 -4.06 -14.59
N GLU A 69 0.85 -2.82 -14.66
CA GLU A 69 2.24 -2.50 -14.32
C GLU A 69 2.53 -2.67 -12.83
N CYS A 70 1.55 -2.33 -11.98
CA CYS A 70 1.59 -2.52 -10.54
C CYS A 70 0.67 -3.67 -10.15
N ARG A 71 1.13 -4.48 -9.20
CA ARG A 71 0.42 -5.66 -8.70
C ARG A 71 0.16 -5.57 -7.21
N ALA A 72 0.65 -4.52 -6.57
CA ALA A 72 0.44 -4.27 -5.16
C ALA A 72 0.38 -2.78 -4.82
N VAL A 73 -0.40 -2.46 -3.79
CA VAL A 73 -0.46 -1.15 -3.14
C VAL A 73 -0.40 -1.37 -1.63
N LEU A 74 0.58 -0.77 -0.97
CA LEU A 74 0.67 -0.63 0.47
C LEU A 74 0.40 0.82 0.86
N LEU A 75 -0.79 1.09 1.39
CA LEU A 75 -1.11 2.35 2.03
C LEU A 75 -0.45 2.40 3.40
N VAL A 76 0.12 3.55 3.77
CA VAL A 76 0.79 3.78 5.05
C VAL A 76 0.21 5.03 5.68
N GLY A 77 -0.16 4.94 6.94
CA GLY A 77 -0.52 6.12 7.73
C GLY A 77 -0.39 5.87 9.22
N ARG A 78 -0.94 6.76 10.03
CA ARG A 78 -0.91 6.65 11.49
C ARG A 78 -2.21 6.04 12.00
N THR A 79 -2.13 5.35 13.13
CA THR A 79 -3.30 5.00 13.94
C THR A 79 -3.29 5.82 15.22
N GLN A 80 -4.47 6.32 15.58
CA GLN A 80 -4.71 6.92 16.90
C GLN A 80 -5.10 5.86 17.95
N LYS A 81 -5.16 4.59 17.55
CA LYS A 81 -5.63 3.48 18.38
C LYS A 81 -4.52 2.48 18.70
N GLY A 82 -4.32 2.23 19.98
CA GLY A 82 -3.38 1.22 20.47
C GLY A 82 -1.91 1.63 20.35
N ALA A 83 -1.02 0.75 20.84
CA ALA A 83 0.42 1.02 20.96
C ALA A 83 1.29 0.30 19.92
N GLY A 84 0.71 -0.57 19.08
CA GLY A 84 1.41 -1.37 18.08
C GLY A 84 0.97 -1.05 16.65
N PHE A 85 1.73 -1.55 15.67
CA PHE A 85 1.36 -1.49 14.26
C PHE A 85 0.06 -2.27 14.02
N ARG A 86 -0.76 -1.78 13.09
CA ARG A 86 -2.02 -2.43 12.72
C ARG A 86 -2.08 -2.66 11.22
N VAL A 87 -2.35 -3.90 10.82
CA VAL A 87 -2.62 -4.24 9.42
C VAL A 87 -4.13 -4.30 9.23
N GLN A 88 -4.69 -3.40 8.41
CA GLN A 88 -6.12 -3.29 8.24
C GLN A 88 -6.67 -4.45 7.39
N MET A 89 -7.69 -5.14 7.88
CA MET A 89 -8.32 -6.29 7.23
C MET A 89 -9.49 -5.92 6.31
N ARG A 90 -10.06 -4.73 6.50
CA ARG A 90 -11.25 -4.28 5.76
C ARG A 90 -11.39 -2.77 5.77
N ALA A 91 -12.19 -2.26 4.84
CA ALA A 91 -12.66 -0.89 4.83
C ALA A 91 -14.18 -0.83 4.58
N GLU A 92 -14.83 0.14 5.21
CA GLU A 92 -16.27 0.35 5.13
C GLU A 92 -16.63 1.32 4.00
N ASN A 93 -17.79 1.10 3.38
CA ASN A 93 -18.33 1.98 2.34
C ASN A 93 -18.86 3.28 2.95
N ARG A 94 -17.96 4.20 3.27
CA ARG A 94 -18.27 5.49 3.89
C ARG A 94 -17.54 6.64 3.21
N THR A 95 -18.19 7.80 3.17
CA THR A 95 -17.58 9.07 2.77
C THR A 95 -16.52 9.51 3.79
N LEU A 96 -15.60 10.40 3.39
CA LEU A 96 -14.54 10.94 4.26
C LEU A 96 -15.07 11.63 5.52
N ASP A 97 -16.29 12.19 5.48
CA ASP A 97 -16.96 12.79 6.63
C ASP A 97 -17.68 11.77 7.53
N TYR A 98 -17.65 10.48 7.17
CA TYR A 98 -18.26 9.35 7.86
C TYR A 98 -19.80 9.39 7.97
N LYS A 99 -20.47 10.36 7.34
CA LYS A 99 -21.92 10.57 7.45
C LYS A 99 -22.74 9.76 6.46
N HIS A 100 -22.17 9.49 5.29
CA HIS A 100 -22.91 8.89 4.19
C HIS A 100 -22.21 7.65 3.65
N ARG A 101 -22.99 6.87 2.90
CA ARG A 101 -22.46 5.77 2.11
C ARG A 101 -21.76 6.37 0.89
N LEU A 102 -20.53 5.96 0.63
CA LEU A 102 -19.75 6.44 -0.51
C LEU A 102 -20.35 5.95 -1.85
N SER A 103 -20.70 4.67 -1.93
CA SER A 103 -21.31 4.06 -3.11
C SER A 103 -22.66 3.44 -2.76
N SER A 104 -23.71 3.85 -3.46
CA SER A 104 -25.07 3.30 -3.29
C SER A 104 -25.19 1.85 -3.76
N THR A 105 -24.38 1.45 -4.74
CA THR A 105 -24.41 0.12 -5.39
C THR A 105 -23.28 -0.81 -4.93
N GLY A 106 -22.21 -0.27 -4.34
CA GLY A 106 -21.07 -1.04 -3.85
C GLY A 106 -21.37 -1.87 -2.60
N PRO A 107 -20.47 -2.80 -2.24
CA PRO A 107 -20.59 -3.59 -1.02
C PRO A 107 -20.62 -2.69 0.23
N GLY A 108 -21.12 -3.19 1.36
CA GLY A 108 -21.05 -2.44 2.62
C GLY A 108 -19.62 -2.33 3.18
N VAL A 109 -18.79 -3.33 2.85
CA VAL A 109 -17.43 -3.52 3.33
C VAL A 109 -16.61 -4.16 2.22
N ALA A 110 -15.40 -3.67 1.99
CA ALA A 110 -14.38 -4.29 1.14
C ALA A 110 -13.30 -4.93 2.01
N ARG A 111 -12.90 -6.17 1.72
CA ARG A 111 -11.80 -6.86 2.43
C ARG A 111 -10.48 -6.59 1.73
N THR A 112 -9.43 -6.38 2.52
CA THR A 112 -8.06 -6.29 1.98
C THR A 112 -7.71 -7.57 1.22
N THR A 113 -6.94 -7.42 0.16
CA THR A 113 -6.39 -8.53 -0.63
C THR A 113 -4.93 -8.81 -0.31
N ALA A 114 -4.32 -8.02 0.59
CA ALA A 114 -2.96 -8.23 1.06
C ALA A 114 -2.86 -9.45 1.99
N PRO A 115 -1.69 -10.12 2.06
CA PRO A 115 -1.45 -11.27 2.92
C PRO A 115 -1.27 -10.83 4.38
N VAL A 116 -2.36 -10.41 5.04
CA VAL A 116 -2.35 -9.80 6.39
C VAL A 116 -1.56 -10.63 7.41
N ALA A 117 -1.77 -11.94 7.43
CA ALA A 117 -1.11 -12.83 8.39
C ALA A 117 0.41 -12.85 8.19
N ASP A 118 0.89 -12.85 6.95
CA ASP A 118 2.32 -12.76 6.63
C ASP A 118 2.90 -11.39 6.95
N MET A 119 2.14 -10.32 6.71
CA MET A 119 2.56 -8.96 7.10
C MET A 119 2.74 -8.84 8.61
N VAL A 120 1.77 -9.31 9.42
CA VAL A 120 1.87 -9.32 10.89
C VAL A 120 3.06 -10.15 11.34
N ARG A 121 3.25 -11.36 10.78
CA ARG A 121 4.43 -12.19 11.07
C ARG A 121 5.74 -11.48 10.77
N ALA A 122 5.86 -10.81 9.61
CA ALA A 122 7.05 -10.09 9.21
C ALA A 122 7.34 -8.90 10.15
N LEU A 123 6.31 -8.17 10.57
CA LEU A 123 6.43 -7.09 11.55
C LEU A 123 6.92 -7.61 12.91
N THR A 124 6.35 -8.71 13.40
CA THR A 124 6.79 -9.34 14.65
C THR A 124 8.20 -9.89 14.56
N ALA A 125 8.59 -10.51 13.43
CA ALA A 125 9.96 -10.97 13.19
C ALA A 125 10.95 -9.80 13.14
N ALA A 126 10.51 -8.62 12.71
CA ALA A 126 11.25 -7.38 12.79
C ALA A 126 11.28 -6.78 14.22
N GLY A 127 10.74 -7.45 15.24
CA GLY A 127 10.71 -6.97 16.62
C GLY A 127 9.72 -5.84 16.86
N LEU A 128 8.73 -5.67 15.98
CA LEU A 128 7.67 -4.67 16.13
C LEU A 128 6.41 -5.34 16.67
N GLN A 129 5.75 -4.71 17.65
CA GLN A 129 4.42 -5.13 18.07
C GLN A 129 3.43 -4.84 16.92
N ALA A 130 2.73 -5.86 16.45
CA ALA A 130 1.79 -5.74 15.36
C ALA A 130 0.60 -6.69 15.52
N ASP A 131 -0.56 -6.28 15.04
CA ASP A 131 -1.75 -7.13 14.96
C ASP A 131 -2.59 -6.82 13.72
N ALA A 132 -3.48 -7.74 13.36
CA ALA A 132 -4.49 -7.52 12.34
C ALA A 132 -5.69 -6.77 12.95
N SER A 133 -6.21 -5.77 12.24
CA SER A 133 -7.29 -4.91 12.73
C SER A 133 -8.48 -4.90 11.79
N SER A 134 -9.69 -5.01 12.37
CA SER A 134 -10.96 -4.73 11.69
C SER A 134 -11.68 -3.52 12.26
N ASP A 135 -11.00 -2.79 13.16
CA ASP A 135 -11.49 -1.55 13.74
C ASP A 135 -11.61 -0.49 12.64
N ILE A 136 -12.67 0.31 12.75
CA ILE A 136 -12.88 1.49 11.91
C ILE A 136 -12.01 2.61 12.46
N GLU A 137 -11.27 3.30 11.59
CA GLU A 137 -10.63 4.57 11.92
C GLU A 137 -11.24 5.66 11.05
N GLU A 138 -11.53 6.82 11.66
CA GLU A 138 -12.15 7.94 10.98
C GLU A 138 -11.08 8.77 10.23
N ASP A 139 -10.43 8.15 9.24
CA ASP A 139 -9.29 8.67 8.50
C ASP A 139 -9.46 8.60 6.96
N ALA A 140 -8.57 9.25 6.21
CA ALA A 140 -8.51 9.11 4.76
C ALA A 140 -8.04 7.70 4.31
N GLY A 141 -7.29 6.99 5.15
CA GLY A 141 -6.74 5.67 4.83
C GLY A 141 -7.81 4.62 4.57
N SER A 142 -8.84 4.54 5.43
CA SER A 142 -9.96 3.62 5.26
C SER A 142 -10.77 3.95 4.00
N TYR A 143 -10.97 5.24 3.74
CA TYR A 143 -11.64 5.73 2.54
C TYR A 143 -10.92 5.32 1.26
N ILE A 144 -9.61 5.60 1.16
CA ILE A 144 -8.78 5.25 0.00
C ILE A 144 -8.74 3.74 -0.17
N LEU A 145 -8.58 2.97 0.91
CA LEU A 145 -8.58 1.51 0.86
C LEU A 145 -9.88 0.96 0.27
N TYR A 146 -11.03 1.45 0.73
CA TYR A 146 -12.33 1.02 0.20
C TYR A 146 -12.46 1.33 -1.29
N ARG A 147 -12.09 2.56 -1.71
CA ARG A 147 -12.15 2.99 -3.11
C ARG A 147 -11.28 2.13 -4.00
N VAL A 148 -10.00 1.98 -3.65
CA VAL A 148 -9.05 1.19 -4.46
C VAL A 148 -9.51 -0.26 -4.58
N LEU A 149 -10.06 -0.87 -3.52
CA LEU A 149 -10.59 -2.24 -3.57
C LEU A 149 -11.87 -2.36 -4.41
N SER A 150 -12.75 -1.36 -4.38
CA SER A 150 -14.06 -1.40 -5.03
C SER A 150 -14.01 -0.97 -6.49
N ASP A 151 -13.04 -0.14 -6.87
CA ASP A 151 -12.87 0.41 -8.21
C ASP A 151 -11.99 -0.51 -9.10
N LEU A 152 -11.55 -1.67 -8.61
CA LEU A 152 -10.79 -2.62 -9.41
C LEU A 152 -11.66 -3.23 -10.51
N PRO A 153 -11.14 -3.32 -11.75
CA PRO A 153 -11.80 -4.12 -12.78
C PRO A 153 -11.73 -5.60 -12.42
N ASP A 154 -12.79 -6.34 -12.77
CA ASP A 154 -12.75 -7.79 -12.72
C ASP A 154 -11.62 -8.31 -13.62
N GLY A 155 -10.78 -9.17 -13.06
CA GLY A 155 -9.61 -9.68 -13.76
C GLY A 155 -9.13 -11.00 -13.19
N PRO A 156 -8.35 -11.77 -13.97
CA PRO A 156 -7.89 -13.10 -13.56
C PRO A 156 -6.89 -13.06 -12.39
N LEU A 157 -6.33 -11.88 -12.08
CA LEU A 157 -5.29 -11.72 -11.08
C LEU A 157 -5.66 -10.55 -10.17
N THR A 158 -6.01 -10.86 -8.92
CA THR A 158 -6.32 -9.86 -7.90
C THR A 158 -5.04 -9.21 -7.40
N PRO A 159 -4.89 -7.88 -7.50
CA PRO A 159 -3.73 -7.18 -6.94
C PRO A 159 -3.74 -7.24 -5.40
N SER A 160 -2.55 -7.19 -4.80
CA SER A 160 -2.36 -7.19 -3.33
C SER A 160 -2.48 -5.77 -2.77
N ILE A 161 -3.60 -5.44 -2.14
CA ILE A 161 -3.90 -4.08 -1.64
C ILE A 161 -4.05 -4.14 -0.13
N GLY A 162 -3.18 -3.45 0.59
CA GLY A 162 -3.14 -3.43 2.05
C GLY A 162 -2.98 -2.03 2.62
N LEU A 163 -3.28 -1.90 3.91
CA LEU A 163 -3.09 -0.69 4.68
C LEU A 163 -2.39 -1.02 5.99
N LEU A 164 -1.21 -0.42 6.18
CA LEU A 164 -0.43 -0.48 7.41
C LEU A 164 -0.60 0.83 8.17
N ARG A 165 -0.95 0.73 9.45
CA ARG A 165 -0.96 1.87 10.35
C ARG A 165 0.14 1.75 11.39
N ALA A 166 0.96 2.79 11.48
CA ALA A 166 1.97 2.92 12.52
C ALA A 166 1.34 3.58 13.77
N PRO A 167 1.67 3.11 14.98
CA PRO A 167 1.12 3.71 16.19
C PRO A 167 1.72 5.10 16.43
N ALA A 168 0.96 6.00 17.07
CA ALA A 168 1.40 7.37 17.34
C ALA A 168 2.78 7.49 18.01
N PRO A 169 3.19 6.60 18.97
CA PRO A 169 4.52 6.65 19.57
C PRO A 169 5.66 6.13 18.67
N ALA A 170 5.37 5.53 17.51
CA ALA A 170 6.41 4.99 16.64
C ALA A 170 7.26 6.11 16.03
N ASN A 171 8.55 6.08 16.35
CA ASN A 171 9.52 6.93 15.68
C ASN A 171 9.74 6.50 14.23
N GLU A 172 10.40 7.37 13.47
CA GLU A 172 10.65 7.19 12.05
C GLU A 172 11.38 5.87 11.72
N ALA A 173 12.38 5.48 12.52
CA ALA A 173 13.12 4.23 12.32
C ALA A 173 12.20 3.00 12.45
N ALA A 174 11.28 3.02 13.42
CA ALA A 174 10.29 1.96 13.60
C ALA A 174 9.28 1.95 12.44
N VAL A 175 8.80 3.12 11.98
CA VAL A 175 7.90 3.23 10.83
C VAL A 175 8.56 2.66 9.58
N ARG A 176 9.79 3.10 9.25
CA ARG A 176 10.56 2.62 8.11
C ARG A 176 10.76 1.11 8.16
N LYS A 177 11.14 0.58 9.32
CA LYS A 177 11.28 -0.87 9.54
C LYS A 177 9.96 -1.61 9.30
N GLY A 178 8.85 -1.04 9.79
CA GLY A 178 7.51 -1.61 9.62
C GLY A 178 7.06 -1.65 8.17
N VAL A 179 7.21 -0.52 7.46
CA VAL A 179 6.90 -0.41 6.03
C VAL A 179 7.71 -1.41 5.21
N LYS A 180 9.03 -1.48 5.41
CA LYS A 180 9.90 -2.43 4.69
C LYS A 180 9.54 -3.89 4.97
N ALA A 181 9.21 -4.23 6.22
CA ALA A 181 8.79 -5.58 6.59
C ALA A 181 7.46 -5.96 5.93
N ALA A 182 6.46 -5.09 6.01
CA ALA A 182 5.15 -5.31 5.42
C ALA A 182 5.20 -5.38 3.87
N ALA A 183 5.92 -4.44 3.23
CA ALA A 183 6.08 -4.43 1.78
C ALA A 183 6.82 -5.68 1.29
N SER A 184 7.84 -6.15 2.01
CA SER A 184 8.55 -7.40 1.67
C SER A 184 7.64 -8.62 1.78
N ALA A 185 6.79 -8.67 2.82
CA ALA A 185 5.79 -9.72 2.98
C ALA A 185 4.73 -9.69 1.88
N MET A 186 4.37 -8.53 1.35
CA MET A 186 3.50 -8.46 0.17
C MET A 186 4.21 -8.92 -1.09
N ALA A 187 5.46 -8.48 -1.29
CA ALA A 187 6.26 -8.76 -2.47
C ALA A 187 6.51 -10.26 -2.69
N SER A 188 6.67 -11.05 -1.61
CA SER A 188 6.87 -12.50 -1.71
C SER A 188 5.68 -13.27 -2.30
N HIS A 189 4.49 -12.66 -2.37
CA HIS A 189 3.29 -13.25 -2.98
C HIS A 189 3.06 -12.77 -4.41
N LEU A 190 3.86 -11.83 -4.93
CA LEU A 190 3.65 -11.28 -6.26
C LEU A 190 4.22 -12.20 -7.34
N THR A 191 3.41 -12.47 -8.36
CA THR A 191 3.83 -13.22 -9.54
C THR A 191 4.59 -12.29 -10.50
N PRO A 192 5.71 -12.75 -11.11
CA PRO A 192 6.39 -12.04 -12.18
C PRO A 192 5.46 -11.67 -13.34
N LEU A 193 5.74 -10.55 -14.01
CA LEU A 193 4.97 -10.15 -15.19
C LEU A 193 5.25 -11.09 -16.38
N PRO A 194 4.23 -11.38 -17.21
CA PRO A 194 4.40 -12.24 -18.39
C PRO A 194 5.39 -11.62 -19.40
N ARG A 195 6.06 -12.47 -20.18
CA ARG A 195 6.88 -12.01 -21.30
C ARG A 195 5.96 -11.49 -22.40
N VAL A 196 6.15 -10.24 -22.81
CA VAL A 196 5.57 -9.76 -24.07
C VAL A 196 6.29 -10.51 -25.20
N GLY A 197 5.53 -11.26 -26.00
CA GLY A 197 6.01 -11.98 -27.18
C GLY A 197 5.99 -11.11 -28.42
#